data_AF-A0A0U3CTF4-F1
#
_entry.id   AF-A0A0U3CTF4-F1
#
_cell.length_a   1.000
_cell.length_b   1.000
_cell.length_c   1.000
_cell.angle_alpha   90.00
_cell.angle_beta   90.00
_cell.angle_gamma   90.00
#
_symmetry.space_group_name_H-M   'P 1'
#
loop_
_entity.id
_entity.type
_entity.pdbx_description
1 polymer ?
#
loop_
_entity_poly.entity_id
_entity_poly.type
_entity_poly.pdbx_seq_one_letter_code
_entity_poly.pdbx_strand_id
1 'polypeptide(L)'
;MLDIYFKEILDNFEKEKTKPFKNNDLVNKIRNDLPKEIMKFLNDNFTVKGACGVNSWPNTPWITIIHNSFDSSQEALILQYNFDTEKSILSLSVILRLKDMNEYVSLKNFLTDSLNDTNLNDFCIDKNNSSNKIISKNYSYNQINDIELKSDLDFIIPVYMKLSSLLNSSIKEESAKSQTHTSKKEIRDIHINYIKEISYPNDITNPKEFFTDKNIEKIIKCNVSITDYKEILFKIINNSKYNLNNILNEYDLNFNKLKTRDKVLIYAKSFTDTEYKSVGRLLGSYSFNMIRIDDRLPSPLIITSIIHELSHFLLEKILKEIMMKIISSNDTPLISAYVKILLEDNDLNYLLDEYCAHSVEGRFALYGFQDYSSFNYKLGQIADLYSNEDIEYTLILANTFAQDIKNIMEDFIDEDLREDIKEEFLKLKEQPQYEQLELEIESRLDGDYFVEAIGILLTSGISESLNNPQKLERYMSKYQI
;
A
#
# COMPACT_ATOMS: atom_id res chain seq x y z
N MET A 1 39.45 -12.54 11.89
CA MET A 1 40.06 -11.33 12.46
C MET A 1 39.03 -10.22 12.42
N LEU A 2 37.96 -10.41 13.22
CA LEU A 2 36.95 -9.39 13.49
C LEU A 2 37.56 -8.22 14.27
N ASP A 3 38.51 -8.51 15.16
CA ASP A 3 39.23 -7.54 15.95
C ASP A 3 39.96 -6.47 15.12
N ILE A 4 40.59 -6.86 14.00
CA ILE A 4 41.24 -5.95 13.06
C ILE A 4 40.20 -4.99 12.46
N TYR A 5 39.09 -5.51 11.96
CA TYR A 5 38.03 -4.66 11.39
C TYR A 5 37.44 -3.72 12.44
N PHE A 6 37.19 -4.21 13.65
CA PHE A 6 36.59 -3.42 14.72
C PHE A 6 37.53 -2.30 15.19
N LYS A 7 38.82 -2.58 15.38
CA LYS A 7 39.82 -1.57 15.73
C LYS A 7 40.04 -0.56 14.59
N GLU A 8 40.08 -1.03 13.34
CA GLU A 8 40.19 -0.15 12.18
C GLU A 8 39.05 0.87 12.11
N ILE A 9 37.81 0.44 12.42
CA ILE A 9 36.66 1.34 12.50
C ILE A 9 36.85 2.36 13.62
N LEU A 10 37.20 1.92 14.84
CA LEU A 10 37.39 2.83 15.98
C LEU A 10 38.50 3.87 15.73
N ASP A 11 39.60 3.47 15.08
CA ASP A 11 40.77 4.34 14.87
C ASP A 11 40.57 5.37 13.75
N ASN A 12 39.76 5.03 12.74
CA ASN A 12 39.71 5.79 11.48
C ASN A 12 38.38 6.48 11.21
N PHE A 13 37.28 6.10 11.89
CA PHE A 13 35.95 6.62 11.55
C PHE A 13 35.87 8.16 11.62
N GLU A 14 36.33 8.79 12.70
CA GLU A 14 36.28 10.25 12.83
C GLU A 14 37.13 10.97 11.79
N LYS A 15 38.24 10.37 11.36
CA LYS A 15 39.10 10.93 10.30
C LYS A 15 38.43 10.78 8.93
N GLU A 16 37.90 9.59 8.63
CA GLU A 16 37.23 9.29 7.36
C GLU A 16 35.93 10.08 7.19
N LYS A 17 35.24 10.41 8.30
CA LYS A 17 34.04 11.25 8.32
C LYS A 17 34.26 12.65 7.74
N THR A 18 35.50 13.14 7.70
CA THR A 18 35.86 14.40 7.06
C THR A 18 36.02 14.32 5.54
N LYS A 19 36.05 13.09 4.98
CA LYS A 19 36.19 12.83 3.54
C LYS A 19 34.83 12.62 2.88
N PRO A 20 34.75 12.69 1.52
CA PRO A 20 33.53 12.39 0.80
C PRO A 20 32.98 11.00 1.13
N PHE A 21 31.66 10.92 1.38
CA PHE A 21 30.97 9.68 1.73
C PHE A 21 30.94 8.66 0.58
N LYS A 22 30.78 9.15 -0.65
CA LYS A 22 30.67 8.32 -1.84
C LYS A 22 32.02 7.68 -2.16
N ASN A 23 32.01 6.36 -2.40
CA ASN A 23 33.18 5.54 -2.71
C ASN A 23 34.26 5.55 -1.60
N ASN A 24 33.88 5.80 -0.34
CA ASN A 24 34.82 5.72 0.77
C ASN A 24 35.11 4.25 1.14
N ASP A 25 36.40 3.90 1.28
CA ASP A 25 36.83 2.54 1.57
C ASP A 25 36.32 2.02 2.91
N LEU A 26 36.32 2.85 3.96
CA LEU A 26 35.83 2.45 5.28
C LEU A 26 34.31 2.21 5.26
N VAL A 27 33.55 3.02 4.53
CA VAL A 27 32.11 2.81 4.31
C VAL A 27 31.86 1.45 3.64
N ASN A 28 32.68 1.11 2.65
CA ASN A 28 32.55 -0.15 1.92
C ASN A 28 32.90 -1.35 2.82
N LYS A 29 33.96 -1.25 3.62
CA LYS A 29 34.34 -2.26 4.61
C LYS A 29 33.22 -2.50 5.63
N ILE A 30 32.63 -1.44 6.17
CA ILE A 30 31.53 -1.55 7.15
C ILE A 30 30.30 -2.19 6.52
N ARG A 31 29.92 -1.81 5.30
CA ARG A 31 28.68 -2.27 4.66
C ARG A 31 28.77 -3.67 4.04
N ASN A 32 29.95 -4.06 3.54
CA ASN A 32 30.08 -5.23 2.68
C ASN A 32 31.06 -6.28 3.21
N ASP A 33 32.20 -5.88 3.76
CA ASP A 33 33.24 -6.85 4.14
C ASP A 33 33.02 -7.38 5.55
N LEU A 34 32.83 -6.49 6.51
CA LEU A 34 32.63 -6.85 7.91
C LEU A 34 31.38 -7.73 8.14
N PRO A 35 30.22 -7.50 7.48
CA PRO A 35 29.09 -8.41 7.57
C PRO A 35 29.40 -9.83 7.12
N LYS A 36 30.22 -10.00 6.06
CA LYS A 36 30.62 -11.33 5.57
C LYS A 36 31.53 -12.03 6.57
N GLU A 37 32.44 -11.30 7.22
CA GLU A 37 33.30 -11.88 8.25
C GLU A 37 32.51 -12.32 9.48
N ILE A 38 31.53 -11.52 9.92
CA ILE A 38 30.65 -11.88 11.04
C ILE A 38 29.78 -13.10 10.68
N MET A 39 29.29 -13.18 9.44
CA MET A 39 28.45 -14.29 8.99
C MET A 39 29.16 -15.65 9.07
N LYS A 40 30.51 -15.71 9.01
CA LYS A 40 31.28 -16.97 9.18
C LYS A 40 31.12 -17.60 10.56
N PHE A 41 30.65 -16.82 11.55
CA PHE A 41 30.41 -17.28 12.92
C PHE A 41 28.92 -17.57 13.19
N LEU A 42 28.07 -17.37 12.20
CA LEU A 42 26.62 -17.55 12.30
C LEU A 42 26.18 -18.68 11.35
N ASN A 43 24.99 -19.22 11.60
CA ASN A 43 24.34 -20.12 10.65
C ASN A 43 23.46 -19.33 9.66
N ASP A 44 22.95 -20.01 8.64
CA ASP A 44 22.14 -19.41 7.57
C ASP A 44 20.80 -18.84 8.03
N ASN A 45 20.44 -18.99 9.31
CA ASN A 45 19.22 -18.41 9.87
C ASN A 45 19.39 -16.94 10.27
N PHE A 46 20.55 -16.33 10.05
CA PHE A 46 20.79 -14.93 10.34
C PHE A 46 21.09 -14.12 9.09
N THR A 47 20.74 -12.84 9.15
CA THR A 47 21.15 -11.82 8.20
C THR A 47 22.01 -10.79 8.91
N VAL A 48 23.16 -10.44 8.33
CA VAL A 48 24.07 -9.41 8.86
C VAL A 48 24.12 -8.21 7.92
N LYS A 49 23.89 -7.00 8.46
CA LYS A 49 23.90 -5.75 7.69
C LYS A 49 24.74 -4.69 8.40
N GLY A 50 25.67 -4.08 7.67
CA GLY A 50 26.43 -2.94 8.16
C GLY A 50 25.77 -1.61 7.81
N ALA A 51 25.74 -0.70 8.76
CA ALA A 51 25.14 0.63 8.61
C ALA A 51 26.16 1.71 8.95
N CYS A 52 26.29 2.64 8.02
CA CYS A 52 27.18 3.77 8.09
C CYS A 52 26.49 5.02 7.49
N GLY A 53 25.18 5.20 7.75
CA GLY A 53 24.35 6.27 7.18
C GLY A 53 23.87 6.01 5.75
N VAL A 54 23.08 6.92 5.15
CA VAL A 54 22.60 6.88 3.75
C VAL A 54 22.94 8.22 3.09
N ASN A 55 23.95 8.23 2.22
CA ASN A 55 24.50 9.42 1.56
C ASN A 55 25.16 10.47 2.48
N SER A 56 25.19 10.24 3.79
CA SER A 56 25.88 11.06 4.79
C SER A 56 26.41 10.19 5.92
N TRP A 57 27.45 10.68 6.60
CA TRP A 57 28.06 10.00 7.74
C TRP A 57 27.17 10.09 8.99
N PRO A 58 26.90 8.99 9.70
CA PRO A 58 26.17 9.01 10.96
C PRO A 58 27.09 9.48 12.09
N ASN A 59 26.51 9.69 13.28
CA ASN A 59 27.29 9.94 14.49
C ASN A 59 28.13 8.72 14.88
N THR A 60 27.55 7.54 14.82
CA THR A 60 28.25 6.28 15.06
C THR A 60 27.87 5.26 14.00
N PRO A 61 28.79 4.39 13.53
CA PRO A 61 28.45 3.25 12.69
C PRO A 61 27.96 2.08 13.55
N TRP A 62 27.26 1.12 12.94
CA TRP A 62 26.84 -0.10 13.61
C TRP A 62 26.71 -1.29 12.64
N ILE A 63 26.82 -2.52 13.16
CA ILE A 63 26.46 -3.75 12.46
C ILE A 63 25.25 -4.37 13.13
N THR A 64 24.22 -4.70 12.34
CA THR A 64 23.00 -5.38 12.80
C THR A 64 23.07 -6.86 12.40
N ILE A 65 22.72 -7.74 13.33
CA ILE A 65 22.51 -9.18 13.14
C ILE A 65 21.05 -9.45 13.50
N ILE A 66 20.29 -10.03 12.57
CA ILE A 66 18.86 -10.33 12.75
C ILE A 66 18.58 -11.77 12.35
N HIS A 67 17.75 -12.48 13.12
CA HIS A 67 17.30 -13.82 12.75
C HIS A 67 16.22 -13.75 11.67
N ASN A 68 16.27 -14.64 10.69
CA ASN A 68 15.41 -14.66 9.49
C ASN A 68 13.93 -14.92 9.81
N SER A 69 13.57 -15.28 11.05
CA SER A 69 12.18 -15.35 11.49
C SER A 69 11.53 -13.98 11.68
N PHE A 70 12.32 -12.90 11.69
CA PHE A 70 11.81 -11.54 11.73
C PHE A 70 11.90 -10.94 10.34
N ASP A 71 10.79 -10.43 9.81
CA ASP A 71 10.81 -9.68 8.57
C ASP A 71 11.58 -8.37 8.79
N SER A 72 12.29 -7.92 7.76
CA SER A 72 13.25 -6.82 7.83
C SER A 72 12.62 -5.42 8.04
N SER A 73 11.32 -5.35 8.38
CA SER A 73 10.50 -4.15 8.37
C SER A 73 9.69 -3.91 9.66
N GLN A 74 10.39 -3.72 10.79
CA GLN A 74 10.10 -2.71 11.85
C GLN A 74 9.75 -3.16 13.28
N GLU A 75 9.40 -4.42 13.56
CA GLU A 75 9.27 -4.94 14.94
C GLU A 75 10.13 -6.18 15.13
N ALA A 76 11.24 -6.04 15.85
CA ALA A 76 12.21 -7.13 15.97
C ALA A 76 13.09 -6.98 17.20
N LEU A 77 13.52 -8.12 17.73
CA LEU A 77 14.74 -8.20 18.52
C LEU A 77 15.94 -8.30 17.57
N ILE A 78 16.94 -7.44 17.75
CA ILE A 78 18.18 -7.51 16.97
C ILE A 78 19.39 -7.64 17.89
N LEU A 79 20.45 -8.25 17.37
CA LEU A 79 21.80 -8.13 17.91
C LEU A 79 22.51 -7.00 17.17
N GLN A 80 23.23 -6.15 17.88
CA GLN A 80 23.91 -5.01 17.28
C GLN A 80 25.29 -4.78 17.88
N TYR A 81 26.30 -4.68 17.01
CA TYR A 81 27.57 -4.06 17.34
C TYR A 81 27.46 -2.55 17.09
N ASN A 82 27.66 -1.73 18.11
CA ASN A 82 27.70 -0.27 17.99
C ASN A 82 29.08 0.26 18.38
N PHE A 83 29.64 1.12 17.54
CA PHE A 83 30.98 1.68 17.68
C PHE A 83 30.89 3.12 18.20
N ASP A 84 31.19 3.32 19.47
CA ASP A 84 31.42 4.65 20.04
C ASP A 84 32.87 5.04 19.73
N THR A 85 33.05 5.69 18.58
CA THR A 85 34.35 6.05 18.00
C THR A 85 35.06 7.14 18.79
N GLU A 86 34.30 8.07 19.39
CA GLU A 86 34.84 9.11 20.27
C GLU A 86 35.46 8.52 21.54
N LYS A 87 34.80 7.52 22.14
CA LYS A 87 35.30 6.87 23.38
C LYS A 87 36.15 5.63 23.12
N SER A 88 36.31 5.23 21.85
CA SER A 88 36.98 3.98 21.46
C SER A 88 36.38 2.74 22.16
N ILE A 89 35.05 2.67 22.21
CA ILE A 89 34.29 1.59 22.83
C ILE A 89 33.46 0.86 21.77
N LEU A 90 33.56 -0.47 21.76
CA LEU A 90 32.62 -1.33 21.05
C LEU A 90 31.57 -1.82 22.03
N SER A 91 30.31 -1.87 21.60
CA SER A 91 29.24 -2.48 22.40
C SER A 91 28.50 -3.54 21.60
N LEU A 92 28.33 -4.73 22.18
CA LEU A 92 27.45 -5.77 21.66
C LEU A 92 26.16 -5.74 22.48
N SER A 93 25.04 -5.47 21.84
CA SER A 93 23.75 -5.29 22.51
C SER A 93 22.64 -6.10 21.86
N VAL A 94 21.71 -6.60 22.67
CA VAL A 94 20.38 -7.00 22.21
C VAL A 94 19.48 -5.77 22.31
N ILE A 95 18.85 -5.40 21.19
CA ILE A 95 18.03 -4.20 21.07
C ILE A 95 16.61 -4.60 20.67
N LEU A 96 15.63 -4.03 21.37
CA LEU A 96 14.21 -4.10 21.03
C LEU A 96 13.87 -2.96 20.07
N ARG A 97 13.40 -3.28 18.87
CA ARG A 97 12.83 -2.31 17.92
C ARG A 97 11.33 -2.53 17.85
N LEU A 98 10.55 -1.49 18.18
CA LEU A 98 9.10 -1.48 18.07
C LEU A 98 8.66 -0.26 17.26
N LYS A 99 7.51 -0.36 16.59
CA LYS A 99 6.90 0.73 15.84
C LYS A 99 6.11 1.68 16.75
N ASP A 100 5.45 1.15 17.77
CA ASP A 100 4.74 1.92 18.80
C ASP A 100 5.59 2.01 20.09
N MET A 101 5.76 3.24 20.59
CA MET A 101 6.50 3.52 21.82
C MET A 101 5.67 3.29 23.09
N ASN A 102 4.35 3.11 22.97
CA ASN A 102 3.44 2.96 24.12
C ASN A 102 3.60 1.59 24.83
N GLU A 103 3.90 0.52 24.08
CA GLU A 103 4.09 -0.85 24.61
C GLU A 103 5.55 -1.18 24.93
N TYR A 104 6.44 -0.24 24.61
CA TYR A 104 7.87 -0.45 24.69
C TYR A 104 8.38 -0.66 26.11
N VAL A 105 7.91 0.14 27.08
CA VAL A 105 8.42 0.05 28.46
C VAL A 105 7.97 -1.25 29.12
N SER A 106 6.71 -1.65 28.93
CA SER A 106 6.17 -2.90 29.50
C SER A 106 6.87 -4.12 28.91
N LEU A 107 7.01 -4.19 27.58
CA LEU A 107 7.62 -5.32 26.90
C LEU A 107 9.12 -5.42 27.20
N LYS A 108 9.81 -4.28 27.23
CA LYS A 108 11.21 -4.23 27.66
C LYS A 108 11.37 -4.76 29.08
N ASN A 109 10.55 -4.28 30.02
CA ASN A 109 10.62 -4.73 31.42
C ASN A 109 10.37 -6.24 31.53
N PHE A 110 9.36 -6.75 30.84
CA PHE A 110 9.07 -8.19 30.77
C PHE A 110 10.29 -9.00 30.28
N LEU A 111 10.92 -8.56 29.19
CA LEU A 111 12.09 -9.23 28.63
C LEU A 111 13.30 -9.13 29.56
N THR A 112 13.56 -7.97 30.18
CA THR A 112 14.65 -7.82 31.16
C THR A 112 14.42 -8.65 32.42
N ASP A 113 13.17 -8.73 32.90
CA ASP A 113 12.81 -9.49 34.09
C ASP A 113 13.00 -10.98 33.89
N SER A 114 12.78 -11.49 32.67
CA SER A 114 13.05 -12.88 32.29
C SER A 114 14.54 -13.29 32.37
N LEU A 115 15.43 -12.31 32.54
CA LEU A 115 16.87 -12.48 32.64
C LEU A 115 17.42 -12.31 34.07
N ASN A 116 16.62 -11.87 35.05
CA ASN A 116 17.11 -11.55 36.40
C ASN A 116 17.83 -12.72 37.10
N ASP A 117 17.43 -13.96 36.81
CA ASP A 117 18.03 -15.18 37.38
C ASP A 117 18.97 -15.91 36.40
N THR A 118 19.26 -15.31 35.24
CA THR A 118 20.17 -15.90 34.25
C THR A 118 21.60 -15.45 34.53
N ASN A 119 22.57 -16.37 34.51
CA ASN A 119 23.97 -15.97 34.50
C ASN A 119 24.29 -15.32 33.14
N LEU A 120 24.58 -14.03 33.13
CA LEU A 120 24.83 -13.23 31.93
C LEU A 120 26.32 -13.01 31.64
N ASN A 121 27.21 -13.70 32.35
CA ASN A 121 28.65 -13.43 32.33
C ASN A 121 28.92 -11.92 32.54
N ASP A 122 29.66 -11.27 31.63
CA ASP A 122 29.99 -9.84 31.69
C ASP A 122 28.92 -8.94 31.03
N PHE A 123 27.79 -9.49 30.58
CA PHE A 123 26.73 -8.69 30.02
C PHE A 123 25.86 -8.05 31.12
N CYS A 124 25.53 -6.78 30.93
CA CYS A 124 24.69 -6.00 31.83
C CYS A 124 23.28 -5.84 31.25
N ILE A 125 22.27 -6.08 32.08
CA ILE A 125 20.87 -5.73 31.78
C ILE A 125 20.72 -4.21 31.82
N ASP A 126 20.14 -3.63 30.77
CA ASP A 126 19.87 -2.21 30.71
C ASP A 126 18.48 -1.89 31.26
N LYS A 127 18.45 -1.44 32.52
CA LYS A 127 17.23 -1.04 33.25
C LYS A 127 16.74 0.38 32.92
N ASN A 128 17.40 1.09 32.01
CA ASN A 128 16.98 2.44 31.63
C ASN A 128 15.79 2.38 30.66
N ASN A 129 14.60 2.78 31.11
CA ASN A 129 13.38 2.77 30.30
C ASN A 129 13.44 3.67 29.06
N SER A 130 14.37 4.61 28.98
CA SER A 130 14.57 5.46 27.79
C SER A 130 15.49 4.84 26.72
N SER A 131 16.16 3.71 27.02
CA SER A 131 17.06 3.00 26.10
C SER A 131 16.39 1.76 25.51
N ASN A 132 16.72 1.43 24.25
CA ASN A 132 16.17 0.27 23.54
C ASN A 132 16.98 -1.00 23.72
N LYS A 133 18.08 -0.90 24.46
CA LYS A 133 18.90 -2.05 24.81
C LYS A 133 18.21 -2.84 25.91
N ILE A 134 18.22 -4.16 25.80
CA ILE A 134 17.79 -5.09 26.85
C ILE A 134 19.01 -5.53 27.65
N ILE A 135 20.05 -5.94 26.94
CA ILE A 135 21.29 -6.44 27.51
C ILE A 135 22.46 -6.00 26.63
N SER A 136 23.58 -5.64 27.25
CA SER A 136 24.76 -5.19 26.52
C SER A 136 26.07 -5.52 27.24
N LYS A 137 27.13 -5.72 26.46
CA LYS A 137 28.52 -5.79 26.93
C LYS A 137 29.33 -4.74 26.18
N ASN A 138 30.17 -4.01 26.90
CA ASN A 138 31.08 -3.02 26.35
C ASN A 138 32.51 -3.56 26.36
N TYR A 139 33.24 -3.31 25.29
CA TYR A 139 34.65 -3.65 25.13
C TYR A 139 35.41 -2.34 24.98
N SER A 140 36.35 -2.11 25.89
CA SER A 140 37.40 -1.11 25.65
C SER A 140 38.29 -1.59 24.51
N TYR A 141 38.97 -0.65 23.82
CA TYR A 141 39.83 -0.94 22.69
C TYR A 141 40.79 -2.14 22.90
N ASN A 142 41.39 -2.26 24.09
CA ASN A 142 42.33 -3.33 24.41
C ASN A 142 41.68 -4.70 24.65
N GLN A 143 40.39 -4.73 24.96
CA GLN A 143 39.62 -5.96 25.16
C GLN A 143 39.14 -6.56 23.83
N ILE A 144 39.11 -5.78 22.75
CA ILE A 144 38.68 -6.26 21.43
C ILE A 144 39.68 -7.29 20.90
N ASN A 145 39.30 -8.56 20.93
CA ASN A 145 40.03 -9.68 20.36
C ASN A 145 39.07 -10.76 19.85
N ASP A 146 39.49 -11.52 18.84
CA ASP A 146 38.64 -12.50 18.16
C ASP A 146 38.08 -13.60 19.08
N ILE A 147 38.85 -14.02 20.09
CA ILE A 147 38.47 -15.11 21.00
C ILE A 147 37.31 -14.65 21.89
N GLU A 148 37.44 -13.49 22.53
CA GLU A 148 36.38 -12.93 23.38
C GLU A 148 35.13 -12.60 22.55
N LEU A 149 35.29 -11.92 21.41
CA LEU A 149 34.16 -11.55 20.56
C LEU A 149 33.36 -12.76 20.09
N LYS A 150 34.05 -13.84 19.71
CA LYS A 150 33.40 -15.08 19.31
C LYS A 150 32.72 -15.77 20.49
N SER A 151 33.42 -15.88 21.62
CA SER A 151 32.86 -16.50 22.82
C SER A 151 31.61 -15.77 23.31
N ASP A 152 31.62 -14.44 23.30
CA ASP A 152 30.49 -13.61 23.70
C ASP A 152 29.35 -13.68 22.67
N LEU A 153 29.65 -13.80 21.38
CA LEU A 153 28.65 -14.01 20.33
C LEU A 153 27.98 -15.39 20.47
N ASP A 154 28.77 -16.45 20.65
CA ASP A 154 28.28 -17.82 20.89
C ASP A 154 27.42 -17.89 22.16
N PHE A 155 27.77 -17.11 23.20
CA PHE A 155 27.01 -17.01 24.43
C PHE A 155 25.70 -16.23 24.27
N ILE A 156 25.72 -15.07 23.61
CA ILE A 156 24.56 -14.19 23.53
C ILE A 156 23.51 -14.71 22.54
N ILE A 157 23.88 -15.51 21.55
CA ILE A 157 22.94 -16.07 20.57
C ILE A 157 21.83 -16.90 21.24
N PRO A 158 22.11 -17.90 22.12
CA PRO A 158 21.08 -18.61 22.85
C PRO A 158 20.17 -17.69 23.69
N VAL A 159 20.74 -16.68 24.34
CA VAL A 159 19.98 -15.69 25.11
C VAL A 159 19.07 -14.88 24.19
N TYR A 160 19.60 -14.41 23.06
CA TYR A 160 18.86 -13.73 22.01
C TYR A 160 17.72 -14.60 21.46
N MET A 161 17.96 -15.89 21.22
CA MET A 161 16.93 -16.82 20.74
C MET A 161 15.85 -17.06 21.79
N LYS A 162 16.22 -17.20 23.08
CA LYS A 162 15.27 -17.28 24.20
C LYS A 162 14.39 -16.03 24.27
N LEU A 163 15.00 -14.85 24.23
CA LEU A 163 14.27 -13.57 24.25
C LEU A 163 13.42 -13.38 23.01
N SER A 164 13.88 -13.82 21.85
CA SER A 164 13.12 -13.78 20.60
C SER A 164 11.91 -14.72 20.67
N SER A 165 12.07 -15.92 21.25
CA SER A 165 10.96 -16.83 21.52
C SER A 165 9.97 -16.25 22.52
N LEU A 166 10.45 -15.57 23.56
CA LEU A 166 9.61 -14.90 24.56
C LEU A 166 8.87 -13.70 23.96
N LEU A 167 9.54 -12.91 23.14
CA LEU A 167 8.93 -11.83 22.37
C LEU A 167 7.84 -12.39 21.46
N ASN A 168 8.13 -13.43 20.69
CA ASN A 168 7.16 -14.09 19.83
C ASN A 168 6.03 -14.75 20.63
N SER A 169 6.30 -15.31 21.82
CA SER A 169 5.26 -15.89 22.67
C SER A 169 4.43 -14.84 23.36
N SER A 170 4.99 -13.68 23.72
CA SER A 170 4.23 -12.56 24.28
C SER A 170 3.40 -11.89 23.20
N ILE A 171 3.91 -11.73 21.98
CA ILE A 171 3.12 -11.30 20.82
C ILE A 171 1.99 -12.33 20.53
N LYS A 172 2.27 -13.64 20.66
CA LYS A 172 1.28 -14.72 20.49
C LYS A 172 0.28 -14.87 21.64
N GLU A 173 0.72 -14.67 22.89
CA GLU A 173 -0.12 -14.70 24.08
C GLU A 173 -0.92 -13.42 24.22
N GLU A 174 -0.42 -12.28 23.77
CA GLU A 174 -1.20 -11.06 23.58
C GLU A 174 -2.20 -11.26 22.45
N SER A 175 -1.91 -11.99 21.38
CA SER A 175 -2.96 -12.39 20.40
C SER A 175 -3.94 -13.45 20.93
N ALA A 176 -3.59 -14.21 21.99
CA ALA A 176 -4.51 -15.12 22.69
C ALA A 176 -5.30 -14.45 23.84
N LYS A 177 -4.74 -13.43 24.51
CA LYS A 177 -5.34 -12.67 25.62
C LYS A 177 -6.02 -11.36 25.14
N SER A 178 -5.70 -10.87 23.94
CA SER A 178 -6.41 -9.77 23.25
C SER A 178 -7.81 -10.16 22.76
N GLN A 179 -8.25 -11.39 23.03
CA GLN A 179 -9.69 -11.70 23.11
C GLN A 179 -10.42 -10.92 24.22
N THR A 180 -9.72 -10.13 25.05
CA THR A 180 -10.38 -9.27 26.05
C THR A 180 -9.96 -7.79 26.12
N HIS A 181 -8.89 -7.32 25.50
CA HIS A 181 -8.66 -5.87 25.32
C HIS A 181 -7.72 -5.55 24.14
N THR A 182 -8.30 -5.25 22.98
CA THR A 182 -7.64 -4.71 21.78
C THR A 182 -7.38 -3.20 21.91
N SER A 183 -6.14 -2.74 21.70
CA SER A 183 -5.92 -1.49 20.96
C SER A 183 -6.33 -1.78 19.52
N LYS A 184 -7.59 -1.49 19.17
CA LYS A 184 -8.08 -1.66 17.79
C LYS A 184 -7.23 -0.77 16.88
N LYS A 185 -6.42 -1.35 15.99
CA LYS A 185 -6.08 -0.63 14.76
C LYS A 185 -7.41 -0.29 14.11
N GLU A 186 -7.70 1.00 13.99
CA GLU A 186 -8.92 1.40 13.31
C GLU A 186 -8.79 0.98 11.85
N ILE A 187 -9.90 0.56 11.23
CA ILE A 187 -9.89 0.09 9.84
C ILE A 187 -9.22 1.12 8.92
N ARG A 188 -9.36 2.42 9.24
CA ARG A 188 -8.69 3.51 8.52
C ARG A 188 -7.18 3.34 8.38
N ASP A 189 -6.50 2.77 9.36
CA ASP A 189 -5.04 2.69 9.46
C ASP A 189 -4.47 1.40 8.83
N ILE A 190 -5.31 0.58 8.21
CA ILE A 190 -4.93 -0.65 7.51
C ILE A 190 -4.34 -0.31 6.14
N HIS A 191 -3.14 -0.81 5.86
CA HIS A 191 -2.48 -0.73 4.56
C HIS A 191 -2.29 -2.13 3.98
N ILE A 192 -2.32 -2.24 2.66
CA ILE A 192 -2.32 -3.51 1.94
C ILE A 192 -1.15 -3.55 0.97
N ASN A 193 -0.46 -4.69 0.96
CA ASN A 193 0.48 -5.01 -0.10
C ASN A 193 -0.28 -5.74 -1.20
N TYR A 194 -0.77 -5.01 -2.20
CA TYR A 194 -1.40 -5.63 -3.36
C TYR A 194 -0.40 -6.49 -4.12
N ILE A 195 -0.82 -7.70 -4.51
CA ILE A 195 0.02 -8.55 -5.34
C ILE A 195 0.13 -7.91 -6.73
N LYS A 196 1.37 -7.66 -7.15
CA LYS A 196 1.67 -7.23 -8.51
C LYS A 196 1.68 -8.45 -9.43
N GLU A 197 0.57 -8.70 -10.12
CA GLU A 197 0.45 -9.84 -11.02
C GLU A 197 1.18 -9.60 -12.35
N ILE A 198 2.02 -10.57 -12.74
CA ILE A 198 2.63 -10.63 -14.06
C ILE A 198 1.70 -11.43 -14.96
N SER A 199 0.91 -10.73 -15.78
CA SER A 199 -0.01 -11.34 -16.75
C SER A 199 0.60 -11.52 -18.14
N TYR A 200 1.65 -10.77 -18.46
CA TYR A 200 2.28 -10.69 -19.78
C TYR A 200 3.81 -10.71 -19.66
N PRO A 201 4.53 -11.15 -20.71
CA PRO A 201 5.99 -11.29 -20.65
C PRO A 201 6.75 -9.95 -20.73
N ASN A 202 6.07 -8.84 -21.06
CA ASN A 202 6.69 -7.55 -21.33
C ASN A 202 6.05 -6.43 -20.50
N ASP A 203 6.86 -5.42 -20.20
CA ASP A 203 6.42 -4.15 -19.60
C ASP A 203 6.69 -3.02 -20.59
N ILE A 204 5.65 -2.39 -21.12
CA ILE A 204 5.80 -1.20 -21.95
C ILE A 204 5.78 0.02 -21.04
N THR A 205 6.96 0.59 -20.79
CA THR A 205 7.14 1.75 -19.90
C THR A 205 7.51 3.04 -20.63
N ASN A 206 7.86 2.94 -21.91
CA ASN A 206 8.32 4.06 -22.74
C ASN A 206 7.20 4.54 -23.68
N PRO A 207 6.80 5.82 -23.63
CA PRO A 207 5.78 6.38 -24.52
C PRO A 207 6.06 6.13 -26.01
N LYS A 208 7.34 6.15 -26.45
CA LYS A 208 7.69 5.90 -27.86
C LYS A 208 7.42 4.47 -28.30
N GLU A 209 7.50 3.51 -27.38
CA GLU A 209 7.18 2.10 -27.64
C GLU A 209 5.66 1.87 -27.61
N PHE A 210 4.97 2.58 -26.73
CA PHE A 210 3.51 2.52 -26.62
C PHE A 210 2.82 3.11 -27.86
N PHE A 211 3.23 4.30 -28.32
CA PHE A 211 2.63 4.99 -29.48
C PHE A 211 3.30 4.64 -30.81
N THR A 212 3.63 3.38 -31.03
CA THR A 212 4.03 2.91 -32.37
C THR A 212 2.81 2.70 -33.26
N ASP A 213 2.94 2.86 -34.57
CA ASP A 213 1.85 2.62 -35.54
C ASP A 213 1.17 1.26 -35.32
N LYS A 214 1.98 0.22 -35.03
CA LYS A 214 1.51 -1.13 -34.73
C LYS A 214 0.61 -1.18 -33.47
N ASN A 215 0.99 -0.49 -32.41
CA ASN A 215 0.22 -0.50 -31.17
C ASN A 215 -1.02 0.40 -31.26
N ILE A 216 -0.93 1.53 -31.96
CA ILE A 216 -2.08 2.37 -32.29
C ILE A 216 -3.10 1.58 -33.11
N GLU A 217 -2.66 0.83 -34.12
CA GLU A 217 -3.55 -0.03 -34.92
C GLU A 217 -4.24 -1.10 -34.06
N LYS A 218 -3.55 -1.67 -33.06
CA LYS A 218 -4.16 -2.61 -32.11
C LYS A 218 -5.23 -1.96 -31.25
N ILE A 219 -4.99 -0.73 -30.77
CA ILE A 219 -5.95 0.03 -29.96
C ILE A 219 -7.20 0.34 -30.79
N ILE A 220 -7.01 0.86 -32.00
CA ILE A 220 -8.11 1.18 -32.93
C ILE A 220 -8.94 -0.06 -33.27
N LYS A 221 -8.30 -1.20 -33.51
CA LYS A 221 -9.02 -2.44 -33.83
C LYS A 221 -9.74 -3.05 -32.63
N CYS A 222 -9.30 -2.74 -31.40
CA CYS A 222 -9.84 -3.28 -30.15
C CYS A 222 -10.20 -4.78 -30.24
N ASN A 223 -9.20 -5.63 -30.47
CA ASN A 223 -9.40 -7.09 -30.62
C ASN A 223 -9.69 -7.79 -29.28
N VAL A 224 -10.59 -7.25 -28.48
CA VAL A 224 -11.11 -7.84 -27.25
C VAL A 224 -12.46 -8.42 -27.59
N SER A 225 -12.77 -9.65 -27.17
CA SER A 225 -14.10 -10.22 -27.31
C SER A 225 -14.93 -10.01 -26.04
N ILE A 226 -16.25 -10.22 -26.12
CA ILE A 226 -17.10 -10.20 -24.92
C ILE A 226 -16.69 -11.26 -23.89
N THR A 227 -16.11 -12.39 -24.34
CA THR A 227 -15.55 -13.42 -23.45
C THR A 227 -14.33 -12.89 -22.71
N ASP A 228 -13.41 -12.23 -23.42
CA ASP A 228 -12.23 -11.61 -22.81
C ASP A 228 -12.60 -10.54 -21.79
N TYR A 229 -13.62 -9.74 -22.10
CA TYR A 229 -14.16 -8.74 -21.17
C TYR A 229 -14.69 -9.38 -19.89
N LYS A 230 -15.50 -10.45 -20.00
CA LYS A 230 -16.00 -11.19 -18.84
C LYS A 230 -14.88 -11.82 -17.99
N GLU A 231 -13.83 -12.34 -18.65
CA GLU A 231 -12.64 -12.85 -17.95
C GLU A 231 -11.92 -11.75 -17.17
N ILE A 232 -11.84 -10.54 -17.71
CA ILE A 232 -11.28 -9.37 -17.02
C ILE A 232 -12.09 -9.05 -15.76
N LEU A 233 -13.42 -8.98 -15.86
CA LEU A 233 -14.27 -8.71 -14.68
C LEU A 233 -14.09 -9.79 -13.61
N PHE A 234 -14.09 -11.07 -14.00
CA PHE A 234 -13.88 -12.18 -13.09
C PHE A 234 -12.51 -12.14 -12.40
N LYS A 235 -11.46 -11.77 -13.15
CA LYS A 235 -10.12 -11.56 -12.60
C LYS A 235 -10.12 -10.45 -11.53
N ILE A 236 -10.72 -9.29 -11.83
CA ILE A 236 -10.83 -8.16 -10.89
C ILE A 236 -11.51 -8.62 -9.58
N ILE A 237 -12.64 -9.32 -9.68
CA ILE A 237 -13.37 -9.86 -8.53
C ILE A 237 -12.49 -10.80 -7.68
N ASN A 238 -11.84 -11.78 -8.31
CA ASN A 238 -11.06 -12.78 -7.56
C ASN A 238 -9.84 -12.19 -6.87
N ASN A 239 -9.15 -11.26 -7.53
CA ASN A 239 -8.01 -10.58 -6.95
C ASN A 239 -8.43 -9.78 -5.71
N SER A 240 -9.56 -9.10 -5.78
CA SER A 240 -10.10 -8.37 -4.62
C SER A 240 -10.62 -9.31 -3.52
N LYS A 241 -11.24 -10.45 -3.84
CA LYS A 241 -11.61 -11.47 -2.83
C LYS A 241 -10.38 -12.04 -2.13
N TYR A 242 -9.31 -12.27 -2.87
CA TYR A 242 -8.03 -12.70 -2.30
C TYR A 242 -7.44 -11.64 -1.37
N ASN A 243 -7.39 -10.38 -1.82
CA ASN A 243 -6.93 -9.25 -0.99
C ASN A 243 -7.79 -9.08 0.27
N LEU A 244 -9.12 -9.17 0.14
CA LEU A 244 -10.06 -9.13 1.26
C LEU A 244 -9.75 -10.21 2.29
N ASN A 245 -9.61 -11.46 1.87
CA ASN A 245 -9.28 -12.55 2.77
C ASN A 245 -7.94 -12.32 3.48
N ASN A 246 -6.94 -11.77 2.78
CA ASN A 246 -5.66 -11.42 3.40
C ASN A 246 -5.83 -10.32 4.44
N ILE A 247 -6.59 -9.26 4.16
CA ILE A 247 -6.89 -8.20 5.14
C ILE A 247 -7.56 -8.78 6.37
N LEU A 248 -8.59 -9.62 6.19
CA LEU A 248 -9.33 -10.19 7.30
C LEU A 248 -8.45 -11.11 8.15
N ASN A 249 -7.56 -11.89 7.53
CA ASN A 249 -6.67 -12.81 8.23
C ASN A 249 -5.48 -12.10 8.89
N GLU A 250 -4.81 -11.18 8.18
CA GLU A 250 -3.64 -10.45 8.67
C GLU A 250 -3.98 -9.57 9.87
N TYR A 251 -5.18 -8.98 9.87
CA TYR A 251 -5.64 -8.08 10.92
C TYR A 251 -6.66 -8.73 11.88
N ASP A 252 -6.87 -10.05 11.79
CA ASP A 252 -7.84 -10.85 12.58
C ASP A 252 -9.22 -10.17 12.71
N LEU A 253 -9.73 -9.68 11.58
CA LEU A 253 -10.96 -8.92 11.53
C LEU A 253 -12.16 -9.86 11.41
N ASN A 254 -13.02 -9.81 12.42
CA ASN A 254 -14.34 -10.43 12.31
C ASN A 254 -15.28 -9.50 11.55
N PHE A 255 -15.42 -9.75 10.24
CA PHE A 255 -16.24 -8.94 9.33
C PHE A 255 -17.67 -8.70 9.84
N ASN A 256 -18.30 -9.72 10.42
CA ASN A 256 -19.68 -9.64 10.93
C ASN A 256 -19.84 -8.71 12.14
N LYS A 257 -18.75 -8.38 12.84
CA LYS A 257 -18.76 -7.46 13.99
C LYS A 257 -18.43 -6.01 13.61
N LEU A 258 -18.08 -5.76 12.36
CA LEU A 258 -17.75 -4.42 11.89
C LEU A 258 -19.01 -3.57 11.72
N LYS A 259 -18.88 -2.26 11.92
CA LYS A 259 -19.94 -1.31 11.56
C LYS A 259 -20.09 -1.27 10.04
N THR A 260 -21.28 -0.94 9.55
CA THR A 260 -21.60 -0.81 8.13
C THR A 260 -20.56 -0.03 7.34
N ARG A 261 -20.20 1.18 7.82
CA ARG A 261 -19.16 2.01 7.21
C ARG A 261 -17.80 1.30 7.12
N ASP A 262 -17.41 0.60 8.17
CA ASP A 262 -16.10 -0.06 8.25
C ASP A 262 -16.07 -1.32 7.35
N LYS A 263 -17.20 -2.01 7.19
CA LYS A 263 -17.37 -3.10 6.19
C LYS A 263 -17.14 -2.58 4.77
N VAL A 264 -17.81 -1.49 4.40
CA VAL A 264 -17.67 -0.84 3.08
C VAL A 264 -16.24 -0.36 2.85
N LEU A 265 -15.59 0.22 3.88
CA LEU A 265 -14.20 0.66 3.79
C LEU A 265 -13.21 -0.49 3.55
N ILE A 266 -13.37 -1.63 4.23
CA ILE A 266 -12.53 -2.82 3.99
C ILE A 266 -12.72 -3.34 2.57
N TYR A 267 -13.94 -3.30 2.04
CA TYR A 267 -14.16 -3.67 0.66
C TYR A 267 -13.44 -2.74 -0.30
N ALA A 268 -13.56 -1.42 -0.15
CA ALA A 268 -12.79 -0.49 -0.98
C ALA A 268 -11.28 -0.74 -0.87
N LYS A 269 -10.77 -0.96 0.34
CA LYS A 269 -9.37 -1.33 0.59
C LYS A 269 -8.96 -2.62 -0.11
N SER A 270 -9.84 -3.60 -0.29
CA SER A 270 -9.51 -4.82 -1.04
C SER A 270 -9.20 -4.58 -2.52
N PHE A 271 -9.68 -3.46 -3.07
CA PHE A 271 -9.44 -3.03 -4.45
C PHE A 271 -8.27 -2.06 -4.58
N THR A 272 -8.20 -1.07 -3.70
CA THR A 272 -7.31 0.09 -3.87
C THR A 272 -7.04 0.80 -2.54
N ASP A 273 -5.95 1.58 -2.48
CA ASP A 273 -5.58 2.25 -1.25
C ASP A 273 -6.56 3.37 -0.88
N THR A 274 -6.65 3.65 0.42
CA THR A 274 -7.52 4.69 0.94
C THR A 274 -6.78 5.60 1.92
N GLU A 275 -7.03 6.89 1.85
CA GLU A 275 -6.47 7.91 2.74
C GLU A 275 -7.60 8.83 3.26
N TYR A 276 -7.45 9.34 4.48
CA TYR A 276 -8.36 10.35 5.01
C TYR A 276 -7.83 11.75 4.77
N LYS A 277 -8.71 12.66 4.34
CA LYS A 277 -8.38 14.08 4.16
C LYS A 277 -9.08 14.92 5.23
N SER A 278 -8.37 15.94 5.73
CA SER A 278 -8.91 16.87 6.74
C SER A 278 -9.21 18.27 6.18
N VAL A 279 -9.00 18.50 4.87
CA VAL A 279 -9.18 19.79 4.20
C VAL A 279 -9.72 19.61 2.77
N GLY A 280 -10.43 20.62 2.26
CA GLY A 280 -10.99 20.63 0.91
C GLY A 280 -12.52 20.74 0.89
N ARG A 281 -13.07 20.99 -0.31
CA ARG A 281 -14.53 21.09 -0.56
C ARG A 281 -15.17 19.79 -1.05
N LEU A 282 -14.40 18.91 -1.69
CA LEU A 282 -14.91 17.65 -2.24
C LEU A 282 -15.19 16.66 -1.11
N LEU A 283 -16.27 15.87 -1.22
CA LEU A 283 -16.67 14.87 -0.20
C LEU A 283 -15.76 13.64 -0.22
N GLY A 284 -15.48 13.11 -1.41
CA GLY A 284 -14.45 12.11 -1.72
C GLY A 284 -13.45 12.65 -2.74
N SER A 285 -12.42 11.89 -3.09
CA SER A 285 -11.80 12.00 -4.42
C SER A 285 -10.92 10.78 -4.72
N TYR A 286 -11.11 10.18 -5.88
CA TYR A 286 -10.26 9.14 -6.42
C TYR A 286 -9.23 9.72 -7.39
N SER A 287 -7.96 9.37 -7.17
CA SER A 287 -6.89 9.67 -8.13
C SER A 287 -5.68 8.79 -7.87
N PHE A 288 -5.06 8.30 -8.95
CA PHE A 288 -3.79 7.56 -8.90
C PHE A 288 -3.84 6.34 -7.96
N ASN A 289 -4.83 5.46 -8.11
CA ASN A 289 -5.04 4.28 -7.26
C ASN A 289 -5.19 4.59 -5.75
N MET A 290 -5.72 5.78 -5.41
CA MET A 290 -5.96 6.20 -4.03
C MET A 290 -7.34 6.84 -3.92
N ILE A 291 -8.19 6.30 -3.06
CA ILE A 291 -9.47 6.90 -2.66
C ILE A 291 -9.24 7.79 -1.44
N ARG A 292 -9.60 9.07 -1.53
CA ARG A 292 -9.53 10.01 -0.40
C ARG A 292 -10.90 10.24 0.19
N ILE A 293 -11.01 10.06 1.50
CA ILE A 293 -12.28 10.08 2.24
C ILE A 293 -12.27 11.27 3.21
N ASP A 294 -13.34 12.06 3.22
CA ASP A 294 -13.55 13.09 4.24
C ASP A 294 -14.23 12.50 5.48
N ASP A 295 -13.51 12.38 6.60
CA ASP A 295 -14.03 11.82 7.86
C ASP A 295 -14.93 12.78 8.64
N ARG A 296 -15.11 14.01 8.17
CA ARG A 296 -15.97 15.01 8.83
C ARG A 296 -17.44 14.82 8.47
N LEU A 297 -17.73 13.97 7.49
CA LEU A 297 -19.08 13.71 6.98
C LEU A 297 -19.86 12.73 7.88
N PRO A 298 -21.20 12.81 7.89
CA PRO A 298 -22.04 11.74 8.43
C PRO A 298 -21.74 10.38 7.78
N SER A 299 -21.88 9.30 8.56
CA SER A 299 -21.67 7.90 8.15
C SER A 299 -22.26 7.53 6.77
N PRO A 300 -23.54 7.81 6.44
CA PRO A 300 -24.09 7.48 5.12
C PRO A 300 -23.40 8.22 3.96
N LEU A 301 -23.01 9.49 4.16
CA LEU A 301 -22.28 10.25 3.14
C LEU A 301 -20.84 9.75 2.96
N ILE A 302 -20.20 9.25 4.03
CA ILE A 302 -18.91 8.58 3.92
C ILE A 302 -19.06 7.28 3.11
N ILE A 303 -20.11 6.50 3.38
CA ILE A 303 -20.38 5.25 2.67
C ILE A 303 -20.58 5.51 1.18
N THR A 304 -21.44 6.45 0.80
CA THR A 304 -21.65 6.76 -0.61
C THR A 304 -20.42 7.36 -1.26
N SER A 305 -19.68 8.22 -0.57
CA SER A 305 -18.39 8.72 -1.08
C SER A 305 -17.43 7.57 -1.36
N ILE A 306 -17.32 6.56 -0.49
CA ILE A 306 -16.46 5.39 -0.75
C ILE A 306 -16.94 4.62 -1.99
N ILE A 307 -18.24 4.38 -2.12
CA ILE A 307 -18.84 3.64 -3.24
C ILE A 307 -18.64 4.41 -4.56
N HIS A 308 -18.89 5.72 -4.56
CA HIS A 308 -18.70 6.62 -5.68
C HIS A 308 -17.26 6.59 -6.18
N GLU A 309 -16.30 6.84 -5.29
CA GLU A 309 -14.88 6.90 -5.64
C GLU A 309 -14.32 5.53 -6.03
N LEU A 310 -14.84 4.44 -5.45
CA LEU A 310 -14.50 3.08 -5.87
C LEU A 310 -15.03 2.77 -7.27
N SER A 311 -16.15 3.38 -7.69
CA SER A 311 -16.70 3.21 -9.03
C SER A 311 -15.78 3.81 -10.10
N HIS A 312 -15.24 5.01 -9.85
CA HIS A 312 -14.20 5.59 -10.70
C HIS A 312 -12.96 4.70 -10.80
N PHE A 313 -12.49 4.17 -9.65
CA PHE A 313 -11.37 3.23 -9.65
C PHE A 313 -11.67 1.98 -10.49
N LEU A 314 -12.86 1.39 -10.35
CA LEU A 314 -13.24 0.17 -11.05
C LEU A 314 -13.35 0.40 -12.56
N LEU A 315 -13.91 1.54 -13.01
CA LEU A 315 -13.91 1.91 -14.42
C LEU A 315 -12.48 2.05 -14.96
N GLU A 316 -11.62 2.81 -14.25
CA GLU A 316 -10.20 2.96 -14.62
C GLU A 316 -9.51 1.59 -14.67
N LYS A 317 -9.78 0.69 -13.71
CA LYS A 317 -9.17 -0.63 -13.62
C LYS A 317 -9.63 -1.56 -14.75
N ILE A 318 -10.91 -1.54 -15.12
CA ILE A 318 -11.45 -2.30 -16.25
C ILE A 318 -10.75 -1.85 -17.54
N LEU A 319 -10.69 -0.54 -17.79
CA LEU A 319 -10.02 0.01 -18.98
C LEU A 319 -8.53 -0.30 -19.01
N LYS A 320 -7.83 -0.28 -17.86
CA LYS A 320 -6.43 -0.72 -17.76
C LYS A 320 -6.24 -2.18 -18.16
N GLU A 321 -7.04 -3.09 -17.63
CA GLU A 321 -6.91 -4.52 -17.94
C GLU A 321 -7.21 -4.81 -19.43
N ILE A 322 -8.18 -4.09 -20.01
CA ILE A 322 -8.46 -4.13 -21.46
C ILE A 322 -7.24 -3.64 -22.25
N MET A 323 -6.66 -2.51 -21.86
CA MET A 323 -5.44 -1.97 -22.49
C MET A 323 -4.25 -2.91 -22.37
N MET A 324 -4.01 -3.48 -21.20
CA MET A 324 -2.97 -4.49 -20.94
C MET A 324 -3.13 -5.67 -21.91
N LYS A 325 -4.36 -6.13 -22.16
CA LYS A 325 -4.65 -7.20 -23.11
C LYS A 325 -4.36 -6.80 -24.56
N ILE A 326 -4.86 -5.65 -25.00
CA ILE A 326 -4.68 -5.14 -26.37
C ILE A 326 -3.20 -5.02 -26.73
N ILE A 327 -2.40 -4.41 -25.84
CA ILE A 327 -0.97 -4.16 -26.11
C ILE A 327 -0.06 -5.29 -25.65
N SER A 328 -0.61 -6.27 -24.91
CA SER A 328 0.12 -7.42 -24.33
C SER A 328 1.26 -6.98 -23.40
N SER A 329 0.93 -6.12 -22.43
CA SER A 329 1.84 -5.57 -21.43
C SER A 329 1.26 -5.74 -20.03
N ASN A 330 2.11 -5.94 -19.01
CA ASN A 330 1.66 -5.83 -17.62
C ASN A 330 1.21 -4.40 -17.29
N ASP A 331 0.60 -4.24 -16.12
CA ASP A 331 0.23 -2.93 -15.58
C ASP A 331 1.50 -2.09 -15.37
N THR A 332 1.61 -1.01 -16.14
CA THR A 332 2.70 -0.05 -16.03
C THR A 332 2.15 1.35 -15.72
N PRO A 333 2.95 2.23 -15.11
CA PRO A 333 2.58 3.63 -14.93
C PRO A 333 2.16 4.34 -16.22
N LEU A 334 2.66 3.88 -17.38
CA LEU A 334 2.30 4.41 -18.68
C LEU A 334 0.87 4.04 -19.09
N ILE A 335 0.46 2.78 -18.93
CA ILE A 335 -0.93 2.36 -19.16
C ILE A 335 -1.87 3.10 -18.22
N SER A 336 -1.50 3.18 -16.94
CA SER A 336 -2.30 3.88 -15.94
C SER A 336 -2.45 5.38 -16.26
N ALA A 337 -1.37 6.05 -16.65
CA ALA A 337 -1.40 7.45 -17.06
C ALA A 337 -2.23 7.68 -18.33
N TYR A 338 -2.15 6.78 -19.31
CA TYR A 338 -2.95 6.82 -20.53
C TYR A 338 -4.44 6.77 -20.23
N VAL A 339 -4.89 5.78 -19.45
CA VAL A 339 -6.31 5.63 -19.08
C VAL A 339 -6.79 6.82 -18.26
N LYS A 340 -5.94 7.40 -17.40
CA LYS A 340 -6.29 8.60 -16.64
C LYS A 340 -6.49 9.81 -17.55
N ILE A 341 -5.63 10.03 -18.55
CA ILE A 341 -5.81 11.09 -19.56
C ILE A 341 -7.07 10.85 -20.39
N LEU A 342 -7.29 9.61 -20.81
CA LEU A 342 -8.48 9.20 -21.57
C LEU A 342 -9.77 9.61 -20.86
N LEU A 343 -9.87 9.38 -19.55
CA LEU A 343 -11.06 9.71 -18.76
C LEU A 343 -11.14 11.19 -18.40
N GLU A 344 -10.02 11.88 -18.16
CA GLU A 344 -10.03 13.27 -17.69
C GLU A 344 -10.09 14.34 -18.79
N ASP A 345 -9.42 14.11 -19.93
CA ASP A 345 -9.17 15.18 -20.92
C ASP A 345 -10.14 15.18 -22.09
N ASN A 346 -10.97 14.14 -22.22
CA ASN A 346 -12.08 14.13 -23.16
C ASN A 346 -13.38 14.42 -22.41
N ASP A 347 -14.11 15.45 -22.84
CA ASP A 347 -15.32 15.92 -22.15
C ASP A 347 -16.42 14.86 -22.02
N LEU A 348 -16.64 14.07 -23.07
CA LEU A 348 -17.64 12.99 -23.08
C LEU A 348 -17.18 11.83 -22.20
N ASN A 349 -15.89 11.50 -22.20
CA ASN A 349 -15.36 10.44 -21.34
C ASN A 349 -15.40 10.83 -19.87
N TYR A 350 -15.15 12.11 -19.55
CA TYR A 350 -15.33 12.63 -18.20
C TYR A 350 -16.80 12.54 -17.78
N LEU A 351 -17.73 12.92 -18.68
CA LEU A 351 -19.17 12.79 -18.43
C LEU A 351 -19.56 11.33 -18.18
N LEU A 352 -19.03 10.40 -18.97
CA LEU A 352 -19.22 8.95 -18.83
C LEU A 352 -18.74 8.47 -17.45
N ASP A 353 -17.55 8.88 -17.02
CA ASP A 353 -16.96 8.49 -15.74
C ASP A 353 -17.84 8.93 -14.56
N GLU A 354 -18.26 10.20 -14.54
CA GLU A 354 -19.16 10.75 -13.51
C GLU A 354 -20.54 10.07 -13.51
N TYR A 355 -21.17 9.92 -14.69
CA TYR A 355 -22.48 9.25 -14.77
C TYR A 355 -22.39 7.79 -14.31
N CYS A 356 -21.32 7.10 -14.68
CA CYS A 356 -21.05 5.73 -14.26
C CYS A 356 -20.96 5.65 -12.73
N ALA A 357 -20.16 6.50 -12.10
CA ALA A 357 -19.99 6.50 -10.65
C ALA A 357 -21.29 6.81 -9.90
N HIS A 358 -22.06 7.82 -10.33
CA HIS A 358 -23.36 8.14 -9.74
C HIS A 358 -24.39 7.03 -9.90
N SER A 359 -24.42 6.40 -11.07
CA SER A 359 -25.33 5.30 -11.32
C SER A 359 -25.03 4.10 -10.43
N VAL A 360 -23.76 3.83 -10.14
CA VAL A 360 -23.35 2.79 -9.18
C VAL A 360 -23.68 3.21 -7.75
N GLU A 361 -23.36 4.43 -7.34
CA GLU A 361 -23.70 4.96 -6.01
C GLU A 361 -25.21 4.84 -5.72
N GLY A 362 -26.04 5.24 -6.67
CA GLY A 362 -27.50 5.22 -6.55
C GLY A 362 -28.09 3.84 -6.32
N ARG A 363 -27.39 2.76 -6.72
CA ARG A 363 -27.79 1.37 -6.47
C ARG A 363 -27.75 0.99 -4.98
N PHE A 364 -26.81 1.59 -4.24
CA PHE A 364 -26.54 1.29 -2.84
C PHE A 364 -27.06 2.36 -1.88
N ALA A 365 -27.27 3.58 -2.36
CA ALA A 365 -27.94 4.64 -1.61
C ALA A 365 -29.42 4.31 -1.33
N LEU A 366 -29.98 4.91 -0.28
CA LEU A 366 -31.43 4.86 -0.05
C LEU A 366 -32.17 5.61 -1.18
N TYR A 367 -33.32 5.10 -1.60
CA TYR A 367 -34.14 5.73 -2.64
C TYR A 367 -34.48 7.19 -2.29
N GLY A 368 -34.15 8.11 -3.20
CA GLY A 368 -34.26 9.55 -3.00
C GLY A 368 -33.03 10.20 -2.34
N PHE A 369 -31.91 9.49 -2.20
CA PHE A 369 -30.63 10.07 -1.77
C PHE A 369 -29.54 9.98 -2.84
N GLN A 370 -29.93 9.70 -4.09
CA GLN A 370 -29.07 9.78 -5.27
C GLN A 370 -28.60 11.24 -5.47
N ASP A 371 -27.31 11.45 -5.74
CA ASP A 371 -26.73 12.78 -5.90
C ASP A 371 -25.95 12.90 -7.22
N TYR A 372 -26.61 13.21 -8.34
CA TYR A 372 -25.92 13.41 -9.63
C TYR A 372 -25.30 14.82 -9.79
N SER A 373 -24.91 15.50 -8.70
CA SER A 373 -24.49 16.90 -8.76
C SER A 373 -23.24 17.15 -9.61
N SER A 374 -22.18 16.34 -9.48
CA SER A 374 -20.96 16.51 -10.31
C SER A 374 -21.22 16.15 -11.78
N PHE A 375 -22.05 15.14 -12.05
CA PHE A 375 -22.51 14.83 -13.39
C PHE A 375 -23.28 16.00 -14.02
N ASN A 376 -24.28 16.55 -13.33
CA ASN A 376 -25.08 17.67 -13.81
C ASN A 376 -24.21 18.92 -14.04
N TYR A 377 -23.23 19.15 -13.17
CA TYR A 377 -22.27 20.24 -13.34
C TYR A 377 -21.47 20.06 -14.64
N LYS A 378 -20.95 18.85 -14.90
CA LYS A 378 -20.22 18.57 -16.15
C LYS A 378 -21.13 18.67 -17.36
N LEU A 379 -22.32 18.08 -17.31
CA LEU A 379 -23.31 18.14 -18.38
C LEU A 379 -23.62 19.59 -18.76
N GLY A 380 -23.85 20.45 -17.77
CA GLY A 380 -24.09 21.87 -17.99
C GLY A 380 -22.92 22.63 -18.64
N GLN A 381 -21.68 22.16 -18.51
CA GLN A 381 -20.52 22.75 -19.19
C GLN A 381 -20.42 22.35 -20.66
N ILE A 382 -20.93 21.18 -21.03
CA ILE A 382 -20.68 20.57 -22.35
C ILE A 382 -21.94 20.40 -23.21
N ALA A 383 -23.13 20.64 -22.65
CA ALA A 383 -24.40 20.46 -23.34
C ALA A 383 -24.51 21.25 -24.66
N ASP A 384 -23.89 22.43 -24.73
CA ASP A 384 -23.86 23.26 -25.95
C ASP A 384 -22.73 22.90 -26.92
N LEU A 385 -21.81 22.01 -26.53
CA LEU A 385 -20.62 21.62 -27.30
C LEU A 385 -20.81 20.32 -28.09
N TYR A 386 -21.70 19.46 -27.63
CA TYR A 386 -21.94 18.13 -28.20
C TYR A 386 -23.41 17.96 -28.60
N SER A 387 -23.68 17.05 -29.53
CA SER A 387 -25.06 16.77 -29.90
C SER A 387 -25.78 15.98 -28.79
N ASN A 388 -27.11 16.09 -28.73
CA ASN A 388 -27.91 15.27 -27.81
C ASN A 388 -27.69 13.78 -28.04
N GLU A 389 -27.44 13.36 -29.29
CA GLU A 389 -27.17 11.97 -29.66
C GLU A 389 -25.82 11.49 -29.08
N ASP A 390 -24.78 12.33 -29.14
CA ASP A 390 -23.46 12.00 -28.55
C ASP A 390 -23.55 11.88 -27.03
N ILE A 391 -24.29 12.79 -26.38
CA ILE A 391 -24.53 12.75 -24.94
C ILE A 391 -25.32 11.50 -24.59
N GLU A 392 -26.44 11.22 -25.26
CA GLU A 392 -27.26 10.04 -25.01
C GLU A 392 -26.46 8.74 -25.18
N TYR A 393 -25.68 8.61 -26.26
CA TYR A 393 -24.81 7.47 -26.47
C TYR A 393 -23.77 7.30 -25.35
N THR A 394 -23.18 8.42 -24.90
CA THR A 394 -22.25 8.45 -23.77
C THR A 394 -22.90 7.92 -22.49
N LEU A 395 -24.15 8.33 -22.20
CA LEU A 395 -24.89 7.84 -21.03
C LEU A 395 -25.21 6.34 -21.13
N ILE A 396 -25.60 5.84 -22.30
CA ILE A 396 -25.86 4.41 -22.52
C ILE A 396 -24.59 3.59 -22.29
N LEU A 397 -23.45 4.06 -22.80
CA LEU A 397 -22.15 3.41 -22.57
C LEU A 397 -21.77 3.45 -21.08
N ALA A 398 -21.91 4.60 -20.43
CA ALA A 398 -21.67 4.77 -18.99
C ALA A 398 -22.54 3.83 -18.16
N ASN A 399 -23.84 3.72 -18.47
CA ASN A 399 -24.77 2.85 -17.77
C ASN A 399 -24.44 1.36 -17.97
N THR A 400 -23.90 1.00 -19.13
CA THR A 400 -23.44 -0.36 -19.41
C THR A 400 -22.27 -0.72 -18.49
N PHE A 401 -21.25 0.14 -18.38
CA PHE A 401 -20.17 -0.03 -17.39
C PHE A 401 -20.69 -0.03 -15.95
N ALA A 402 -21.60 0.90 -15.63
CA ALA A 402 -22.17 1.01 -14.29
C ALA A 402 -22.86 -0.29 -13.86
N GLN A 403 -23.55 -0.98 -14.77
CA GLN A 403 -24.16 -2.27 -14.44
C GLN A 403 -23.10 -3.34 -14.12
N ASP A 404 -22.03 -3.42 -14.89
CA ASP A 404 -20.97 -4.40 -14.61
C ASP A 404 -20.24 -4.09 -13.30
N ILE A 405 -20.03 -2.81 -13.00
CA ILE A 405 -19.46 -2.37 -11.71
C ILE A 405 -20.41 -2.65 -10.55
N LYS A 406 -21.73 -2.45 -10.71
CA LYS A 406 -22.75 -2.86 -9.72
C LYS A 406 -22.64 -4.35 -9.45
N ASN A 407 -22.53 -5.18 -10.49
CA ASN A 407 -22.38 -6.62 -10.34
C ASN A 407 -21.07 -6.99 -9.60
N ILE A 408 -19.95 -6.31 -9.90
CA ILE A 408 -18.69 -6.48 -9.16
C ILE A 408 -18.89 -6.13 -7.68
N MET A 409 -19.54 -5.00 -7.38
CA MET A 409 -19.75 -4.54 -6.02
C MET A 409 -20.72 -5.43 -5.23
N GLU A 410 -21.78 -5.95 -5.85
CA GLU A 410 -22.75 -6.85 -5.22
C GLU A 410 -22.12 -8.20 -4.79
N ASP A 411 -20.98 -8.56 -5.38
CA ASP A 411 -20.17 -9.71 -4.97
C ASP A 411 -19.46 -9.52 -3.61
N PHE A 412 -19.47 -8.29 -3.08
CA PHE A 412 -18.93 -7.90 -1.79
C PHE A 412 -20.02 -7.30 -0.89
N ILE A 413 -20.77 -6.33 -1.41
CA ILE A 413 -21.92 -5.70 -0.76
C ILE A 413 -23.16 -6.54 -1.08
N ASP A 414 -23.32 -7.62 -0.30
CA ASP A 414 -24.49 -8.48 -0.36
C ASP A 414 -25.79 -7.74 0.03
N GLU A 415 -26.91 -8.46 -0.07
CA GLU A 415 -28.23 -7.90 0.26
C GLU A 415 -28.30 -7.41 1.71
N ASP A 416 -27.75 -8.15 2.65
CA ASP A 416 -27.76 -7.78 4.07
C ASP A 416 -26.97 -6.49 4.31
N LEU A 417 -25.74 -6.38 3.78
CA LEU A 417 -24.96 -5.16 3.91
C LEU A 417 -25.60 -3.98 3.18
N ARG A 418 -26.24 -4.22 2.04
CA ARG A 418 -26.96 -3.16 1.31
C ARG A 418 -28.12 -2.60 2.14
N GLU A 419 -28.88 -3.44 2.84
CA GLU A 419 -29.91 -2.96 3.75
C GLU A 419 -29.31 -2.25 4.96
N ASP A 420 -28.22 -2.76 5.55
CA ASP A 420 -27.44 -2.07 6.60
C ASP A 420 -27.01 -0.66 6.14
N ILE A 421 -26.59 -0.50 4.88
CA ILE A 421 -26.23 0.80 4.28
C ILE A 421 -27.44 1.72 4.22
N LYS A 422 -28.58 1.23 3.71
CA LYS A 422 -29.82 2.03 3.63
C LYS A 422 -30.31 2.48 5.01
N GLU A 423 -30.15 1.65 6.04
CA GLU A 423 -30.49 2.02 7.42
C GLU A 423 -29.62 3.17 7.97
N GLU A 424 -28.39 3.36 7.48
CA GLU A 424 -27.56 4.50 7.86
C GLU A 424 -28.18 5.84 7.40
N PHE A 425 -28.88 5.86 6.26
CA PHE A 425 -29.55 7.07 5.76
C PHE A 425 -30.75 7.49 6.60
N LEU A 426 -31.44 6.54 7.24
CA LEU A 426 -32.57 6.84 8.13
C LEU A 426 -32.14 7.65 9.37
N LYS A 427 -30.83 7.77 9.62
CA LYS A 427 -30.24 8.57 10.69
C LYS A 427 -30.03 10.03 10.29
N LEU A 428 -30.14 10.36 9.00
CA LEU A 428 -30.06 11.73 8.51
C LEU A 428 -31.33 12.52 8.85
N LYS A 429 -31.19 13.83 9.00
CA LYS A 429 -32.32 14.75 9.18
C LYS A 429 -32.91 15.22 7.85
N GLU A 430 -32.12 15.13 6.78
CA GLU A 430 -32.49 15.54 5.44
C GLU A 430 -33.58 14.62 4.89
N GLN A 431 -34.46 15.20 4.08
CA GLN A 431 -35.52 14.46 3.42
C GLN A 431 -35.02 13.97 2.05
N PRO A 432 -35.50 12.79 1.59
CA PRO A 432 -35.16 12.30 0.25
C PRO A 432 -35.64 13.27 -0.83
N GLN A 433 -34.80 13.45 -1.85
CA GLN A 433 -35.04 14.22 -3.08
C GLN A 433 -35.08 13.26 -4.27
N TYR A 434 -36.14 13.34 -5.08
CA TYR A 434 -36.40 12.37 -6.14
C TYR A 434 -36.10 12.91 -7.53
N GLU A 435 -35.79 14.19 -7.66
CA GLU A 435 -35.50 14.86 -8.94
C GLU A 435 -34.29 14.22 -9.63
N GLN A 436 -33.30 13.77 -8.86
CA GLN A 436 -32.10 13.14 -9.40
C GLN A 436 -32.38 11.78 -10.06
N LEU A 437 -33.48 11.10 -9.69
CA LEU A 437 -33.85 9.81 -10.27
C LEU A 437 -34.32 9.92 -11.72
N GLU A 438 -34.72 11.10 -12.17
CA GLU A 438 -35.11 11.33 -13.57
C GLU A 438 -33.93 11.15 -14.54
N LEU A 439 -32.69 11.13 -14.02
CA LEU A 439 -31.46 10.92 -14.78
C LEU A 439 -31.09 9.44 -14.94
N GLU A 440 -31.73 8.53 -14.21
CA GLU A 440 -31.47 7.10 -14.33
C GLU A 440 -32.05 6.55 -15.64
N ILE A 441 -31.24 5.80 -16.38
CA ILE A 441 -31.67 5.16 -17.64
C ILE A 441 -31.58 3.64 -17.55
N GLU A 442 -32.48 2.96 -18.27
CA GLU A 442 -32.45 1.50 -18.39
C GLU A 442 -31.61 1.02 -19.59
N SER A 443 -31.43 1.89 -20.59
CA SER A 443 -30.75 1.58 -21.86
C SER A 443 -29.29 1.15 -21.66
N ARG A 444 -28.88 0.12 -22.42
CA ARG A 444 -27.54 -0.49 -22.38
C ARG A 444 -27.12 -0.97 -23.75
N LEU A 445 -25.82 -1.07 -23.96
CA LEU A 445 -25.24 -1.77 -25.10
C LEU A 445 -25.13 -3.27 -24.79
N ASP A 446 -25.27 -4.11 -25.81
CA ASP A 446 -25.10 -5.56 -25.69
C ASP A 446 -23.85 -6.07 -26.41
N GLY A 447 -23.35 -7.21 -25.92
CA GLY A 447 -22.34 -8.04 -26.58
C GLY A 447 -21.24 -7.28 -27.32
N ASP A 448 -21.23 -7.45 -28.64
CA ASP A 448 -20.18 -6.93 -29.51
C ASP A 448 -20.28 -5.40 -29.70
N TYR A 449 -21.47 -4.82 -29.64
CA TYR A 449 -21.65 -3.36 -29.74
C TYR A 449 -21.00 -2.64 -28.55
N PHE A 450 -21.09 -3.23 -27.35
CA PHE A 450 -20.42 -2.67 -26.18
C PHE A 450 -18.90 -2.71 -26.34
N VAL A 451 -18.35 -3.84 -26.79
CA VAL A 451 -16.91 -3.99 -27.04
C VAL A 451 -16.41 -3.01 -28.11
N GLU A 452 -17.18 -2.80 -29.18
CA GLU A 452 -16.87 -1.80 -30.20
C GLU A 452 -16.83 -0.38 -29.61
N ALA A 453 -17.82 -0.04 -28.77
CA ALA A 453 -17.88 1.24 -28.08
C ALA A 453 -16.66 1.47 -27.16
N ILE A 454 -16.17 0.42 -26.49
CA ILE A 454 -14.92 0.47 -25.72
C ILE A 454 -13.73 0.80 -26.64
N GLY A 455 -13.67 0.23 -27.84
CA GLY A 455 -12.63 0.55 -28.81
C GLY A 455 -12.62 2.02 -29.23
N ILE A 456 -13.80 2.59 -29.45
CA ILE A 456 -13.97 4.02 -29.76
C ILE A 456 -13.50 4.88 -28.58
N LEU A 457 -13.96 4.53 -27.37
CA LEU A 457 -13.54 5.18 -26.12
C LEU A 457 -12.02 5.18 -26.02
N LEU A 458 -11.38 4.00 -26.03
CA LEU A 458 -9.92 3.87 -25.92
C LEU A 458 -9.18 4.67 -26.98
N THR A 459 -9.67 4.73 -28.22
CA THR A 459 -9.01 5.45 -29.31
C THR A 459 -8.98 6.97 -29.07
N SER A 460 -10.00 7.53 -28.42
CA SER A 460 -10.05 8.98 -28.14
C SER A 460 -8.87 9.46 -27.27
N GLY A 461 -8.34 8.62 -26.39
CA GLY A 461 -7.21 8.93 -25.52
C GLY A 461 -5.86 9.06 -26.23
N ILE A 462 -5.74 8.58 -27.48
CA ILE A 462 -4.48 8.63 -28.25
C ILE A 462 -4.11 10.08 -28.58
N SER A 463 -5.06 10.84 -29.12
CA SER A 463 -4.83 12.25 -29.50
C SER A 463 -4.46 13.08 -28.28
N GLU A 464 -5.21 12.97 -27.18
CA GLU A 464 -4.96 13.72 -25.95
C GLU A 464 -3.58 13.42 -25.36
N SER A 465 -3.20 12.15 -25.33
CA SER A 465 -1.89 11.74 -24.80
C SER A 465 -0.73 12.21 -25.67
N LEU A 466 -0.87 12.17 -26.99
CA LEU A 466 0.16 12.62 -27.94
C LEU A 466 0.31 14.14 -27.98
N ASN A 467 -0.79 14.87 -27.84
CA ASN A 467 -0.78 16.34 -27.81
C ASN A 467 -0.24 16.88 -26.48
N ASN A 468 -0.26 16.09 -25.40
CA ASN A 468 0.13 16.52 -24.06
C ASN A 468 1.16 15.59 -23.38
N PRO A 469 2.36 15.39 -23.97
CA PRO A 469 3.35 14.43 -23.48
C PRO A 469 3.86 14.75 -22.07
N GLN A 470 3.93 16.04 -21.70
CA GLN A 470 4.34 16.46 -20.36
C GLN A 470 3.33 16.01 -19.29
N LYS A 471 2.03 16.03 -19.62
CA LYS A 471 0.98 15.57 -18.71
C LYS A 471 1.05 14.05 -18.54
N LEU A 472 1.30 13.32 -19.63
CA LEU A 472 1.52 11.87 -19.58
C LEU A 472 2.70 11.51 -18.67
N GLU A 473 3.86 12.14 -18.85
CA GLU A 473 5.04 11.93 -18.00
C GLU A 473 4.76 12.27 -16.52
N ARG A 474 4.04 13.38 -16.28
CA ARG A 474 3.64 13.76 -14.93
C ARG A 474 2.76 12.69 -14.28
N TYR A 475 1.77 12.17 -14.99
CA TYR A 475 0.89 11.12 -14.47
C TYR A 475 1.62 9.80 -14.27
N MET A 476 2.53 9.44 -15.18
CA MET A 476 3.40 8.27 -15.00
C MET A 476 4.18 8.36 -13.68
N SER A 477 4.74 9.53 -13.35
CA SER A 477 5.49 9.70 -12.08
C SER A 477 4.61 9.54 -10.84
N LYS A 478 3.30 9.83 -10.94
CA LYS A 478 2.34 9.68 -9.84
C LYS A 478 1.96 8.22 -9.59
N TYR A 479 1.93 7.39 -10.63
CA TYR A 479 1.68 5.93 -10.53
C TYR A 479 2.94 5.12 -10.19
N GLN A 480 4.12 5.74 -10.01
CA GLN A 480 5.36 5.07 -9.60
C GLN A 480 5.56 5.01 -8.08
N ILE A 481 4.75 5.76 -7.32
CA ILE A 481 4.72 5.80 -5.85
C ILE A 481 3.77 4.71 -5.38
#